data_AF-A0A7V0JFW7-F1
#
_entry.id   AF-A0A7V0JFW7-F1
#
_cell.length_a   1.000
_cell.length_b   1.000
_cell.length_c   1.000
_cell.angle_alpha   90.00
_cell.angle_beta   90.00
_cell.angle_gamma   90.00
#
_symmetry.space_group_name_H-M   'P 1'
#
loop_
_entity.id
_entity.type
_entity.pdbx_description
1 polymer ?
#
loop_
_entity_poly.entity_id
_entity_poly.type
_entity_poly.pdbx_seq_one_letter_code
_entity_poly.pdbx_strand_id
1 'polypeptide(L)' 'LCTELTNNSLQSIGLHFGNRDHSTVIHARNIISKEISTNPDVAKEIKELRDKISLR' A
#
# COMPACT_ATOMS: atom_id res chain seq x y z
N LEU A 1 -0.08 -0.72 -1.85
CA LEU A 1 0.42 -1.74 -2.80
C LEU A 1 -0.31 -3.08 -2.65
N CYS A 2 -0.23 -3.81 -1.52
CA CYS A 2 -0.96 -5.10 -1.38
C CYS A 2 -2.47 -4.97 -1.65
N THR A 3 -3.07 -3.87 -1.20
CA THR A 3 -4.50 -3.53 -1.42
C THR A 3 -4.87 -3.27 -2.88
N GLU A 4 -3.89 -3.10 -3.77
CA GLU A 4 -4.10 -2.73 -5.18
C GLU A 4 -3.54 -3.78 -6.15
N LEU A 5 -2.50 -4.50 -5.74
CA LEU A 5 -1.79 -5.47 -6.56
C LEU A 5 -2.18 -6.93 -6.23
N THR A 6 -3.05 -7.15 -5.23
CA THR A 6 -3.49 -8.49 -4.83
C THR A 6 -4.99 -8.52 -4.60
N ASN A 7 -5.59 -9.70 -4.74
CA ASN A 7 -7.01 -9.94 -4.45
C ASN A 7 -7.25 -10.34 -2.98
N ASN A 8 -6.29 -10.08 -2.09
CA ASN A 8 -6.43 -10.42 -0.68
C ASN A 8 -7.40 -9.47 0.03
N SER A 9 -8.17 -10.01 0.98
CA SER A 9 -9.02 -9.19 1.84
C SER A 9 -8.18 -8.27 2.74
N LEU A 10 -8.75 -7.13 3.15
CA LEU A 10 -8.09 -6.20 4.07
C LEU A 10 -7.74 -6.85 5.41
N GLN A 11 -8.57 -7.81 5.86
CA GLN A 11 -8.32 -8.62 7.05
C GLN A 11 -7.12 -9.54 6.86
N SER A 12 -7.03 -10.25 5.73
CA SER A 12 -5.88 -11.09 5.41
C SER A 12 -4.58 -10.29 5.32
N ILE A 13 -4.63 -9.13 4.65
CA ILE A 13 -3.51 -8.20 4.59
C ILE A 13 -3.10 -7.78 6.00
N GLY A 14 -4.02 -7.31 6.83
CA GLY A 14 -3.73 -6.91 8.21
C GLY A 14 -3.08 -8.03 9.03
N LEU A 15 -3.59 -9.26 8.86
CA LEU A 15 -3.03 -10.46 9.49
C LEU A 15 -1.56 -10.67 9.10
N HIS A 16 -1.24 -10.62 7.81
CA HIS A 16 0.13 -10.73 7.31
C HIS A 16 1.07 -9.61 7.78
N PHE A 17 0.52 -8.43 8.06
CA PHE A 17 1.27 -7.29 8.60
C PHE A 17 1.32 -7.26 10.13
N GLY A 18 1.41 -8.43 10.77
CA GLY A 18 1.59 -8.59 12.22
C GLY A 18 0.29 -8.61 13.00
N ASN A 19 -0.73 -9.31 12.50
CA ASN A 19 -2.06 -9.41 13.12
C ASN A 19 -2.74 -8.04 13.34
N ARG A 20 -2.48 -7.09 12.44
CA ARG A 20 -3.10 -5.76 12.46
C ARG A 20 -4.55 -5.84 12.02
N ASP A 21 -5.38 -5.00 12.61
CA ASP A 21 -6.77 -4.89 12.19
C ASP A 21 -6.90 -4.31 10.77
N HIS A 22 -7.94 -4.72 10.06
CA HIS A 22 -8.24 -4.25 8.71
C HIS A 22 -8.39 -2.71 8.63
N SER A 23 -8.89 -2.07 9.70
CA SER A 23 -8.96 -0.60 9.78
C SER A 23 -7.58 0.06 9.73
N THR A 24 -6.54 -0.61 10.25
CA THR A 24 -5.15 -0.13 10.16
C THR A 24 -4.67 -0.16 8.71
N VAL A 25 -5.06 -1.18 7.94
CA VAL A 25 -4.76 -1.27 6.50
C VAL A 25 -5.45 -0.15 5.73
N ILE A 26 -6.72 0.13 6.05
CA ILE A 26 -7.48 1.25 5.46
C ILE A 26 -6.79 2.58 5.77
N HIS A 27 -6.41 2.79 7.03
CA HIS A 27 -5.76 4.02 7.47
C HIS A 27 -4.41 4.22 6.77
N ALA A 28 -3.57 3.19 6.72
CA ALA A 28 -2.29 3.21 6.02
C ALA A 28 -2.47 3.53 4.52
N ARG A 29 -3.45 2.92 3.86
CA ARG A 29 -3.78 3.22 2.45
C ARG A 29 -4.14 4.69 2.27
N ASN A 30 -5.01 5.24 3.12
CA ASN A 30 -5.46 6.61 3.02
C ASN A 30 -4.32 7.63 3.27
N ILE A 31 -3.44 7.35 4.26
CA ILE A 31 -2.24 8.16 4.49
C ILE A 31 -1.37 8.20 3.24
N ILE A 32 -1.02 7.02 2.71
CA ILE A 32 -0.13 6.94 1.54
C ILE A 32 -0.77 7.58 0.30
N SER A 33 -2.08 7.42 0.08
CA SER A 33 -2.77 8.12 -1.01
C SER A 33 -2.64 9.64 -0.90
N LYS A 34 -2.73 10.19 0.31
CA LYS A 34 -2.54 11.63 0.55
C LYS A 34 -1.08 12.06 0.36
N GLU A 35 -0.14 11.27 0.86
CA GLU A 35 1.29 11.54 0.72
C GLU A 35 1.72 11.53 -0.75
N ILE A 36 1.21 10.61 -1.57
CA ILE A 36 1.47 10.59 -3.02
C ILE A 36 0.99 11.90 -3.69
N SER A 37 -0.13 12.46 -3.24
CA SER A 37 -0.66 13.71 -3.81
C SER A 37 0.07 14.97 -3.33
N THR A 38 0.81 14.90 -2.22
CA THR A 38 1.40 16.07 -1.56
C THR A 38 2.92 16.07 -1.55
N ASN A 39 3.55 14.90 -1.69
CA ASN A 39 4.98 14.71 -1.64
C ASN A 39 5.46 14.02 -2.94
N PRO A 40 6.15 14.76 -3.84
CA PRO A 40 6.62 14.22 -5.10
C PRO A 40 7.68 13.12 -4.94
N ASP A 41 8.46 13.13 -3.85
CA ASP A 41 9.45 12.08 -3.59
C ASP A 41 8.77 10.76 -3.23
N VAL A 42 7.73 10.80 -2.39
CA VAL A 42 6.90 9.62 -2.09
C VAL A 42 6.21 9.10 -3.34
N ALA A 43 5.67 9.99 -4.19
CA ALA A 43 5.06 9.60 -5.45
C ALA A 43 6.06 8.87 -6.37
N LYS A 44 7.29 9.39 -6.46
CA LYS A 44 8.37 8.77 -7.23
C LYS A 44 8.75 7.39 -6.66
N GLU A 45 8.96 7.28 -5.35
CA GLU A 45 9.33 6.02 -4.71
C GLU A 45 8.25 4.94 -4.89
N ILE A 46 6.97 5.31 -4.73
CA ILE A 46 5.86 4.39 -4.97
C ILE A 46 5.80 3.94 -6.44
N LYS A 47 6.06 4.85 -7.39
CA LYS A 47 6.12 4.49 -8.81
C LYS A 47 7.25 3.49 -9.08
N GLU A 48 8.45 3.77 -8.58
CA GLU A 48 9.60 2.87 -8.74
C GLU A 48 9.35 1.49 -8.12
N LEU A 49 8.70 1.42 -6.95
CA LEU A 49 8.33 0.17 -6.33
C LEU A 49 7.32 -0.63 -7.17
N ARG A 50 6.32 0.04 -7.77
CA ARG A 50 5.36 -0.60 -8.68
C ARG A 50 6.05 -1.15 -9.91
N ASP A 51 6.91 -0.35 -10.53
CA ASP A 51 7.64 -0.75 -11.73
C ASP A 51 8.49 -1.99 -11.43
N LYS A 52 9.24 -2.00 -10.31
CA LYS A 52 10.05 -3.16 -9.88
C LYS A 52 9.22 -4.42 -9.63
N ILE A 53 8.00 -4.30 -9.08
CA ILE A 53 7.12 -5.45 -8.85
C ILE A 53 6.52 -5.95 -10.16
N SER A 54 6.18 -5.06 -11.10
CA SER A 54 5.61 -5.43 -12.41
C SER A 54 6.64 -5.92 -13.43
N LEU A 55 7.92 -5.60 -13.23
CA LEU A 55 9.05 -6.06 -14.06
C LEU A 55 9.51 -7.48 -13.70
N ARG A 56 8.81 -8.17 -12.80
CA ARG A 56 8.98 -9.58 -12.47
C ARG A 56 7.93 -10.42 -13.16
#